data_AF-A0A849J747-F1
#
_entry.id   AF-A0A849J747-F1
#
_cell.length_a   1.000
_cell.length_b   1.000
_cell.length_c   1.000
_cell.angle_alpha   90.00
_cell.angle_beta   90.00
_cell.angle_gamma   90.00
#
_symmetry.space_group_name_H-M   'P 1'
#
loop_
_entity.id
_entity.type
_entity.pdbx_description
1 polymer ?
#
loop_
_entity_poly.entity_id
_entity_poly.type
_entity_poly.pdbx_seq_one_letter_code
_entity_poly.pdbx_strand_id
1 'polypeptide(L)'
;MVVERSKALETDSDPAALNEQRLVVRHYTVFHASQIDGIPGLETPEATEASRDPDPRVTAIIQNLGVTLVVGGSQAYFRPTRDEIHIPTLGSFASAADYDTVLLHEIGHSTGHEKRLNRRGIIPSAPQTMPRKSCVPRSLQR
;
A
#
# COMPACT_ATOMS: atom_id res chain seq x y z
N MET A 1 10.80 5.81 35.05
CA MET A 1 12.18 5.50 35.47
C MET A 1 12.64 4.23 34.75
N VAL A 2 13.35 4.37 33.63
CA VAL A 2 14.36 3.39 33.18
C VAL A 2 15.52 4.22 32.64
N VAL A 3 16.70 3.90 33.16
CA VAL A 3 17.95 4.62 33.08
C VAL A 3 18.60 4.42 31.70
N GLU A 4 19.12 5.52 31.14
CA GLU A 4 19.98 5.59 29.96
C GLU A 4 21.20 4.65 30.02
N ARG A 5 21.60 4.11 28.87
CA ARG A 5 23.02 3.76 28.59
C ARG A 5 23.35 4.06 27.13
N SER A 6 23.82 5.27 26.85
CA SER A 6 24.58 5.59 25.64
C SER A 6 25.98 4.95 25.75
N LYS A 7 26.22 3.86 25.03
CA LYS A 7 27.58 3.37 24.80
C LYS A 7 28.13 4.06 23.56
N ALA A 8 29.06 4.99 23.77
CA ALA A 8 29.84 5.58 22.69
C ALA A 8 30.61 4.46 21.98
N LEU A 9 30.38 4.33 20.68
CA LEU A 9 31.21 3.51 19.80
C LEU A 9 32.37 4.43 19.38
N GLU A 10 33.52 4.27 20.02
CA GLU A 10 34.75 4.93 19.55
C GLU A 10 35.18 4.23 18.26
N THR A 11 34.94 4.88 17.13
CA THR A 11 35.56 4.54 15.85
C THR A 11 36.62 5.58 15.57
N ASP A 12 37.87 5.14 15.43
CA ASP A 12 38.96 5.93 14.87
C ASP A 12 38.52 6.39 13.46
N SER A 13 38.12 7.66 13.35
CA SER A 13 37.39 8.18 12.20
C SER A 13 38.25 9.18 11.44
N ASP A 14 38.59 8.82 10.21
CA ASP A 14 39.13 9.72 9.18
C ASP A 14 38.21 10.94 9.03
N PRO A 15 38.71 12.19 9.16
CA PRO A 15 37.88 13.40 9.17
C PRO A 15 37.09 13.64 7.87
N ALA A 16 37.32 12.87 6.81
CA ALA A 16 36.53 12.90 5.58
C ALA A 16 35.16 12.18 5.67
N ALA A 17 34.91 11.39 6.73
CA ALA A 17 33.69 10.58 6.87
C ALA A 17 32.49 11.31 7.53
N LEU A 18 32.59 12.61 7.81
CA LEU A 18 31.60 13.37 8.60
C LEU A 18 30.32 13.78 7.86
N ASN A 19 30.10 13.34 6.61
CA ASN A 19 28.92 13.73 5.82
C ASN A 19 28.14 12.56 5.20
N GLU A 20 28.23 11.36 5.78
CA GLU A 20 27.36 10.25 5.37
C GLU A 20 26.03 10.32 6.13
N GLN A 21 24.99 10.84 5.46
CA GLN A 21 23.62 10.77 5.97
C GLN A 21 23.19 9.29 6.04
N ARG A 22 23.24 8.72 7.25
CA ARG A 22 22.83 7.34 7.48
C ARG A 22 21.31 7.25 7.70
N LEU A 23 20.63 6.48 6.85
CA LEU A 23 19.24 6.12 7.07
C LEU A 23 19.15 5.17 8.27
N VAL A 24 18.34 5.54 9.26
CA VAL A 24 18.12 4.74 10.47
C VAL A 24 16.63 4.45 10.59
N VAL A 25 16.29 3.17 10.78
CA VAL A 25 14.94 2.74 11.13
C VAL A 25 14.83 2.68 12.66
N ARG A 26 13.79 3.32 13.22
CA ARG A 26 13.48 3.28 14.65
C ARG A 26 12.11 2.64 14.85
N HIS A 27 11.95 1.95 15.97
CA HIS A 27 10.69 1.34 16.37
C HIS A 27 10.14 2.07 17.59
N TYR A 28 8.83 2.26 17.63
CA TYR A 28 8.11 2.87 18.72
C TYR A 28 6.95 1.97 19.11
N THR A 29 6.73 1.81 20.41
CA THR A 29 5.55 1.10 20.92
C THR A 29 4.41 2.10 21.07
N VAL A 30 3.25 1.75 20.52
CA VAL A 30 2.02 2.54 20.61
C VAL A 30 0.92 1.69 21.24
N PHE A 31 0.00 2.34 21.96
CA PHE A 31 -1.15 1.70 22.60
C PHE A 31 -2.43 2.22 21.96
N HIS A 32 -3.41 1.33 21.79
CA HIS A 32 -4.74 1.72 21.33
C HIS A 32 -5.43 2.59 22.40
N ALA A 33 -6.29 3.52 21.99
CA ALA A 33 -6.97 4.44 22.89
C ALA A 33 -7.73 3.71 24.03
N SER A 34 -8.33 2.55 23.73
CA SER A 34 -9.03 1.72 24.72
C SER A 34 -8.13 1.10 25.79
N GLN A 35 -6.81 1.27 25.71
CA GLN A 35 -5.82 0.74 26.65
C GLN A 35 -5.29 1.82 27.62
N ILE A 36 -5.80 3.05 27.55
CA ILE A 36 -5.32 4.19 28.34
C ILE A 36 -6.48 4.78 29.14
N ASP A 37 -6.34 4.83 30.45
CA ASP A 37 -7.31 5.50 31.33
C ASP A 37 -7.15 7.03 31.29
N GLY A 38 -8.26 7.76 31.36
CA GLY A 38 -8.26 9.23 31.52
C GLY A 38 -8.11 10.06 30.24
N ILE A 39 -8.16 9.45 29.06
CA ILE A 39 -8.23 10.17 27.79
C ILE A 39 -9.69 10.49 27.42
N PRO A 40 -9.97 11.63 26.75
CA PRO A 40 -11.31 11.92 26.25
C PRO A 40 -11.74 10.85 25.24
N GLY A 41 -12.99 10.43 25.34
CA GLY A 41 -13.59 9.50 24.37
C GLY A 41 -13.58 10.11 22.97
N LEU A 42 -13.33 9.27 21.96
CA LEU A 42 -13.49 9.69 20.57
C LEU A 42 -14.98 9.70 20.23
N GLU A 43 -15.47 10.79 19.67
CA GLU A 43 -16.82 10.82 19.10
C GLU A 43 -16.88 9.83 17.93
N THR A 44 -17.58 8.72 18.14
CA THR A 44 -17.88 7.77 17.08
C THR A 44 -19.08 8.28 16.29
N PRO A 45 -18.94 8.55 14.98
CA PRO A 45 -20.10 8.84 14.17
C PRO A 45 -21.07 7.65 14.23
N GLU A 46 -22.37 7.93 14.27
CA GLU A 46 -23.37 6.88 14.23
C GLU A 46 -23.21 6.03 12.98
N ALA A 47 -23.38 4.71 13.15
CA ALA A 47 -23.37 3.79 12.02
C ALA A 47 -24.54 4.15 11.11
N THR A 48 -24.22 4.68 9.91
CA THR A 48 -25.22 4.89 8.88
C THR A 48 -25.63 3.55 8.29
N GLU A 49 -26.93 3.36 8.08
CA GLU A 49 -27.47 2.21 7.37
C GLU A 49 -26.77 2.01 6.02
N ALA A 50 -26.59 0.75 5.63
CA ALA A 50 -25.93 0.42 4.37
C ALA A 50 -26.74 1.01 3.20
N SER A 51 -26.10 1.92 2.45
CA SER A 51 -26.69 2.47 1.23
C SER A 51 -26.96 1.35 0.23
N ARG A 52 -28.12 1.43 -0.44
CA ARG A 52 -28.46 0.54 -1.55
C ARG A 52 -27.72 0.90 -2.84
N ASP A 53 -27.27 2.15 -2.94
CA ASP A 53 -26.56 2.70 -4.08
C ASP A 53 -25.06 2.85 -3.80
N PRO A 54 -24.20 2.70 -4.81
CA PRO A 54 -22.75 2.94 -4.70
C PRO A 54 -22.41 4.34 -4.19
N ASP A 55 -21.33 4.45 -3.44
CA ASP A 55 -20.88 5.72 -2.88
C ASP A 55 -20.37 6.68 -3.99
N PRO A 56 -20.94 7.89 -4.13
CA PRO A 56 -20.53 8.84 -5.15
C PRO A 56 -19.05 9.24 -5.04
N ARG A 57 -18.44 9.14 -3.86
CA ARG A 57 -17.00 9.41 -3.64
C ARG A 57 -16.13 8.42 -4.40
N VAL A 58 -16.53 7.16 -4.50
CA VAL A 58 -15.78 6.14 -5.27
C VAL A 58 -15.77 6.50 -6.75
N THR A 59 -16.91 6.95 -7.28
CA THR A 59 -17.01 7.41 -8.67
C THR A 59 -16.15 8.66 -8.90
N ALA A 60 -16.12 9.60 -7.96
CA ALA A 60 -15.28 10.79 -8.04
C ALA A 60 -13.77 10.44 -8.07
N ILE A 61 -13.35 9.42 -7.32
CA ILE A 61 -11.95 8.94 -7.34
C ILE A 61 -11.56 8.48 -8.75
N ILE A 62 -12.41 7.69 -9.42
CA ILE A 62 -12.13 7.18 -10.77
C ILE A 62 -11.99 8.32 -11.78
N GLN A 63 -12.92 9.28 -11.72
CA GLN A 63 -12.90 10.45 -12.59
C GLN A 63 -11.61 11.26 -12.40
N ASN A 64 -11.19 11.47 -11.16
CA ASN A 64 -9.96 12.20 -10.84
C ASN A 64 -8.69 11.44 -11.22
N LEU A 65 -8.70 10.10 -11.18
CA LEU A 65 -7.58 9.27 -11.63
C LEU A 65 -7.49 9.16 -13.16
N GLY A 66 -8.55 9.56 -13.88
CA GLY A 66 -8.62 9.49 -15.34
C GLY A 66 -8.60 8.05 -15.87
N VAL A 67 -9.09 7.08 -15.09
CA VAL A 67 -9.15 5.67 -15.48
C VAL A 67 -10.50 5.36 -16.09
N THR A 68 -10.51 4.64 -17.20
CA THR A 68 -11.77 4.26 -17.87
C THR A 68 -12.46 3.14 -17.11
N LEU A 69 -13.71 3.34 -16.70
CA LEU A 69 -14.54 2.30 -16.09
C LEU A 69 -15.45 1.66 -17.14
N VAL A 70 -15.36 0.34 -17.27
CA VAL A 70 -16.20 -0.49 -18.14
C VAL A 70 -17.07 -1.37 -17.27
N VAL A 71 -18.39 -1.17 -17.36
CA VAL A 71 -19.37 -1.96 -16.59
C VAL A 71 -19.93 -3.07 -17.47
N GLY A 72 -19.83 -4.31 -17.00
CA GLY A 72 -20.33 -5.50 -17.69
C GLY A 72 -19.45 -6.73 -17.48
N GLY A 73 -19.84 -7.84 -18.11
CA GLY A 73 -19.14 -9.11 -17.98
C GLY A 73 -19.41 -9.82 -16.65
N SER A 74 -18.63 -10.87 -16.38
CA SER A 74 -18.80 -11.77 -15.24
C SER A 74 -17.70 -11.67 -14.17
N GLN A 75 -16.65 -10.89 -14.43
CA GLN A 75 -15.48 -10.78 -13.55
C GLN A 75 -15.01 -9.33 -13.45
N ALA A 76 -14.51 -8.95 -12.27
CA ALA A 76 -13.85 -7.67 -12.04
C ALA A 76 -12.33 -7.82 -12.23
N TYR A 77 -11.72 -6.86 -12.94
CA TYR A 77 -10.27 -6.81 -13.13
C TYR A 77 -9.81 -5.46 -13.69
N PHE A 78 -8.61 -5.04 -13.33
CA PHE A 78 -7.87 -3.99 -14.01
C PHE A 78 -7.12 -4.55 -15.22
N ARG A 79 -7.20 -3.87 -16.36
CA ARG A 79 -6.48 -4.18 -17.59
C ARG A 79 -5.33 -3.19 -17.82
N PRO A 80 -4.08 -3.55 -17.49
CA PRO A 80 -2.94 -2.63 -17.60
C PRO A 80 -2.67 -2.15 -19.02
N THR A 81 -2.93 -2.98 -20.04
CA THR A 81 -2.62 -2.66 -21.45
C THR A 81 -3.46 -1.53 -22.03
N ARG A 82 -4.65 -1.27 -21.47
CA ARG A 82 -5.57 -0.22 -21.95
C ARG A 82 -5.88 0.85 -20.91
N ASP A 83 -5.35 0.68 -19.70
CA ASP A 83 -5.69 1.54 -18.57
C ASP A 83 -7.20 1.59 -18.28
N GLU A 84 -7.81 0.39 -18.23
CA GLU A 84 -9.26 0.21 -18.05
C GLU A 84 -9.54 -0.65 -16.80
N ILE A 85 -10.58 -0.29 -16.05
CA ILE A 85 -11.16 -1.13 -15.00
C ILE A 85 -12.43 -1.76 -15.55
N HIS A 86 -12.52 -3.09 -15.49
CA HIS A 86 -13.70 -3.85 -15.84
C HIS A 86 -14.37 -4.34 -14.56
N ILE A 87 -15.67 -4.11 -14.43
CA ILE A 87 -16.44 -4.55 -13.26
C ILE A 87 -17.82 -5.07 -13.68
N PRO A 88 -18.33 -6.17 -13.08
CA PRO A 88 -19.69 -6.63 -13.33
C PRO A 88 -20.74 -5.58 -12.96
N THR A 89 -21.97 -5.78 -13.42
CA THR A 89 -23.10 -4.90 -13.05
C THR A 89 -23.37 -4.96 -11.55
N LEU A 90 -23.91 -3.88 -10.97
CA LEU A 90 -24.25 -3.80 -9.54
C LEU A 90 -25.11 -4.99 -9.07
N GLY A 91 -26.05 -5.45 -9.89
CA GLY A 91 -26.92 -6.60 -9.57
C GLY A 91 -26.19 -7.95 -9.47
N SER A 92 -24.91 -8.03 -9.81
CA SER A 92 -24.06 -9.21 -9.62
C SER A 92 -23.46 -9.29 -8.21
N PHE A 93 -23.65 -8.26 -7.38
CA PHE A 93 -23.12 -8.15 -6.03
C PHE A 93 -24.24 -8.26 -4.98
N ALA A 94 -23.89 -8.68 -3.77
CA ALA A 94 -24.86 -8.80 -2.67
C ALA A 94 -25.26 -7.43 -2.10
N SER A 95 -24.35 -6.45 -2.14
CA SER A 95 -24.59 -5.08 -1.69
C SER A 95 -23.81 -4.06 -2.53
N ALA A 96 -24.20 -2.78 -2.44
CA ALA A 96 -23.43 -1.68 -3.03
C ALA A 96 -22.05 -1.53 -2.37
N ALA A 97 -21.92 -1.83 -1.09
CA ALA A 97 -20.63 -1.82 -0.40
C ALA A 97 -19.68 -2.88 -0.95
N ASP A 98 -20.17 -4.07 -1.33
CA ASP A 98 -19.35 -5.10 -1.97
C ASP A 98 -18.88 -4.66 -3.36
N TYR A 99 -19.78 -4.01 -4.12
CA TYR A 99 -19.43 -3.42 -5.41
C TYR A 99 -18.32 -2.38 -5.27
N ASP A 100 -18.47 -1.43 -4.34
CA ASP A 100 -17.49 -0.38 -4.08
C ASP A 100 -16.16 -0.94 -3.57
N THR A 101 -16.19 -1.98 -2.74
CA THR A 101 -14.99 -2.65 -2.23
C THR A 101 -14.17 -3.25 -3.37
N VAL A 102 -14.83 -3.97 -4.28
CA VAL A 102 -14.18 -4.56 -5.46
C VAL A 102 -13.70 -3.47 -6.41
N LEU A 103 -14.48 -2.42 -6.61
CA LEU A 103 -14.08 -1.29 -7.45
C LEU A 103 -12.83 -0.59 -6.90
N LEU A 104 -12.77 -0.34 -5.59
CA LEU A 104 -11.60 0.24 -4.91
C LEU A 104 -10.37 -0.66 -5.00
N HIS A 105 -10.54 -1.99 -4.96
CA HIS A 105 -9.46 -2.94 -5.20
C HIS A 105 -8.83 -2.76 -6.59
N GLU A 106 -9.66 -2.71 -7.64
CA GLU A 106 -9.20 -2.51 -9.02
C GLU A 106 -8.62 -1.11 -9.25
N ILE A 107 -9.15 -0.08 -8.57
CA ILE A 107 -8.53 1.24 -8.53
C ILE A 107 -7.11 1.14 -7.95
N GLY A 108 -6.92 0.36 -6.88
CA GLY A 108 -5.60 0.09 -6.31
C GLY A 108 -4.63 -0.52 -7.34
N HIS A 109 -5.09 -1.49 -8.14
CA HIS A 109 -4.31 -2.05 -9.25
C HIS A 109 -3.98 -1.01 -10.31
N SER A 110 -4.94 -0.15 -10.65
CA SER A 110 -4.74 0.92 -11.63
C SER A 110 -3.55 1.81 -11.25
N THR A 111 -3.34 2.14 -9.97
CA THR A 111 -2.21 2.99 -9.56
C THR A 111 -0.83 2.48 -10.04
N GLY A 112 -0.68 1.19 -10.32
CA GLY A 112 0.55 0.59 -10.82
C GLY A 112 0.85 0.82 -12.31
N HIS A 113 -0.07 1.41 -13.08
CA HIS A 113 0.11 1.72 -14.51
C HIS A 113 1.31 2.66 -14.75
N GLU A 114 1.88 2.61 -15.97
CA GLU A 114 3.08 3.37 -16.36
C GLU A 114 2.91 4.88 -16.22
N LYS A 115 1.69 5.39 -16.42
CA LYS A 115 1.35 6.83 -16.28
C LYS A 115 1.24 7.28 -14.81
N ARG A 116 1.33 6.35 -13.85
CA ARG A 116 1.14 6.58 -12.41
C ARG A 116 2.38 6.14 -11.63
N LEU A 117 2.27 5.15 -10.74
CA LEU A 117 3.39 4.71 -9.88
C LEU A 117 4.40 3.82 -10.60
N ASN A 118 4.09 3.36 -11.82
CA ASN A 118 4.99 2.54 -12.63
C ASN A 118 5.52 1.30 -11.86
N ARG A 119 4.62 0.53 -11.25
CA ARG A 119 4.97 -0.60 -10.38
C ARG A 119 5.36 -1.83 -11.19
N ARG A 120 6.50 -2.43 -10.82
CA ARG A 120 6.93 -3.75 -11.34
C ARG A 120 5.88 -4.81 -11.03
N GLY A 121 5.53 -5.63 -12.02
CA GLY A 121 4.53 -6.71 -11.91
C GLY A 121 3.11 -6.34 -12.33
N ILE A 122 2.78 -5.04 -12.43
CA ILE A 122 1.51 -4.57 -13.02
C ILE A 122 1.69 -4.29 -14.51
N ILE A 123 2.82 -3.68 -14.88
CA ILE A 123 3.19 -3.44 -16.27
C ILE A 123 3.96 -4.67 -16.78
N PRO A 124 3.75 -5.12 -18.04
CA PRO A 124 4.62 -6.10 -18.66
C PRO A 124 6.05 -5.54 -18.74
N SER A 125 6.89 -5.90 -17.77
CA SER A 125 8.30 -5.54 -17.78
C SER A 125 9.11 -6.60 -18.53
N ALA A 126 10.16 -6.18 -19.24
CA ALA A 126 11.18 -7.08 -19.78
C ALA A 126 11.64 -8.08 -18.69
N PRO A 127 12.00 -9.32 -19.05
CA PRO A 127 12.41 -10.32 -18.09
C PRO A 127 13.60 -9.81 -17.29
N GLN A 128 13.39 -9.53 -16.00
CA GLN A 128 14.47 -9.22 -15.10
C GLN A 128 15.17 -10.52 -14.76
N THR A 129 16.28 -10.79 -15.45
CA THR A 129 17.29 -11.72 -14.95
C THR A 129 17.82 -11.17 -13.64
N MET A 130 17.18 -11.55 -12.53
CA MET A 130 17.83 -11.48 -11.23
C MET A 130 19.09 -12.35 -11.34
N PRO A 131 20.32 -11.81 -11.22
CA PRO A 131 21.46 -12.68 -11.04
C PRO A 131 21.20 -13.47 -9.76
N ARG A 132 21.01 -14.78 -9.88
CA ARG A 132 20.98 -15.66 -8.72
C ARG A 132 22.34 -15.48 -8.04
N LYS A 133 22.40 -14.67 -6.98
CA LYS A 133 23.49 -14.75 -6.03
C LYS A 133 23.37 -16.15 -5.45
N SER A 134 24.20 -17.08 -5.92
CA SER A 134 24.36 -18.34 -5.24
C SER A 134 24.75 -17.99 -3.82
N CYS A 135 23.90 -18.33 -2.86
CA CYS A 135 24.29 -18.39 -1.46
C CYS A 135 25.28 -19.54 -1.35
N VAL A 136 26.53 -19.29 -1.74
CA VAL A 136 27.64 -20.15 -1.33
C VAL A 136 27.95 -19.73 0.11
N PRO A 137 27.77 -20.61 1.10
CA PRO A 137 28.17 -20.30 2.46
C PRO A 137 29.68 -19.99 2.45
N ARG A 138 30.05 -18.86 3.07
CA ARG A 138 31.42 -18.34 3.18
C ARG A 138 32.30 -19.20 4.12
N SER A 139 32.04 -20.50 4.21
CA SER A 139 32.68 -21.42 5.14
C SER A 139 33.45 -22.57 4.47
N LEU A 140 33.56 -22.58 3.14
CA LEU A 140 34.47 -23.49 2.42
C LEU A 140 35.40 -22.70 1.49
N GLN A 141 36.32 -21.96 2.10
CA GLN A 141 37.61 -21.60 1.51
C GLN A 141 38.62 -21.68 2.66
N ARG A 142 39.14 -22.89 2.86
CA ARG A 142 40.41 -23.16 3.55
C ARG A 142 41.34 -23.77 2.53
#